data_AF-A0A955GQJ7-F1
#
_entry.id   AF-A0A955GQJ7-F1
#
_cell.length_a   1.000
_cell.length_b   1.000
_cell.length_c   1.000
_cell.angle_alpha   90.00
_cell.angle_beta   90.00
_cell.angle_gamma   90.00
#
_symmetry.space_group_name_H-M   'P 1'
#
loop_
_entity.id
_entity.type
_entity.pdbx_description
1 polymer ?
#
loop_
_entity_poly.entity_id
_entity_poly.type
_entity_poly.pdbx_seq_one_letter_code
_entity_poly.pdbx_strand_id
1 'polypeptide(L)' 'MSQDNVITLHNKDADEYIVTTRNKKKFANASKLSLKKFSKKLKKRVLFTETKKAYKKK' A
#
# COMPACT_ATOMS: atom_id res chain seq x y z
N MET A 1 15.10 -11.35 5.95
CA MET A 1 15.21 -11.17 4.48
C MET A 1 14.52 -9.85 4.11
N SER A 2 14.99 -9.11 3.09
CA SER A 2 14.44 -7.79 2.73
C SER A 2 12.93 -7.80 2.38
N GLN A 3 12.41 -8.96 1.96
CA GLN A 3 11.01 -9.16 1.55
C GLN A 3 10.02 -9.20 2.72
N ASP A 4 10.46 -9.41 3.97
CA ASP A 4 9.56 -9.57 5.12
C ASP A 4 8.81 -8.26 5.46
N ASN A 5 9.28 -7.10 5.00
CA ASN A 5 8.73 -5.79 5.36
C ASN A 5 7.84 -5.17 4.27
N VAL A 6 7.59 -5.90 3.18
CA VAL A 6 6.83 -5.39 2.04
C VAL A 6 5.33 -5.41 2.35
N ILE A 7 4.70 -4.26 2.17
CA ILE A 7 3.26 -4.05 2.32
C ILE A 7 2.67 -3.56 1.00
N THR A 8 1.39 -3.85 0.79
CA THR A 8 0.66 -3.39 -0.39
C THR A 8 -0.45 -2.45 0.00
N LEU A 9 -0.60 -1.38 -0.76
CA LEU A 9 -1.63 -0.37 -0.60
C LEU A 9 -2.52 -0.43 -1.85
N HIS A 10 -3.83 -0.58 -1.65
CA HIS A 10 -4.82 -0.60 -2.73
C HIS A 10 -5.74 0.62 -2.63
N ASN A 11 -6.10 1.16 -3.78
CA ASN A 11 -7.20 2.10 -3.89
C ASN A 11 -8.34 1.45 -4.68
N LYS A 12 -9.55 1.45 -4.10
CA LYS A 12 -10.74 0.84 -4.70
C LYS A 12 -11.24 1.58 -5.93
N ASP A 13 -11.09 2.91 -5.97
CA ASP A 13 -11.64 3.77 -7.02
C ASP A 13 -10.81 3.69 -8.31
N ALA A 14 -9.49 3.60 -8.19
CA ALA A 14 -8.55 3.53 -9.31
C ALA A 14 -8.19 2.10 -9.70
N ASP A 15 -8.52 1.12 -8.85
CA ASP A 15 -7.99 -0.24 -8.89
C ASP A 15 -6.49 -0.26 -9.19
N GLU A 16 -5.75 0.47 -8.36
CA GLU A 16 -4.29 0.60 -8.42
C GLU A 16 -3.68 0.07 -7.13
N TYR A 17 -2.53 -0.59 -7.28
CA TYR A 17 -1.75 -1.15 -6.19
C TYR A 17 -0.39 -0.46 -6.14
N ILE A 18 0.00 -0.05 -4.93
CA ILE A 18 1.32 0.49 -4.64
C ILE A 18 2.00 -0.43 -3.63
N VAL A 19 3.24 -0.79 -3.92
CA VAL A 19 4.06 -1.60 -3.02
C VAL A 19 5.00 -0.67 -2.26
N THR A 20 5.02 -0.77 -0.95
CA THR A 20 5.92 0.00 -0.08
C THR A 20 6.49 -0.90 1.01
N THR A 21 7.54 -0.45 1.70
CA THR A 21 8.07 -1.16 2.88
C THR A 21 7.60 -0.49 4.16
N ARG A 22 7.40 -1.28 5.22
CA ARG A 22 7.07 -0.79 6.57
C ARG A 22 7.95 -1.47 7.60
N ASN A 23 8.51 -0.71 8.54
CA ASN A 23 9.26 -1.28 9.65
C ASN A 23 8.30 -1.96 10.64
N LYS A 24 8.25 -3.29 10.62
CA LYS A 24 7.37 -4.10 11.47
C LYS A 24 7.64 -3.92 12.96
N LYS A 25 8.90 -3.75 13.39
CA LYS A 25 9.23 -3.64 14.83
C LYS A 25 8.68 -2.36 15.44
N LYS A 26 8.85 -1.23 14.75
CA LYS A 26 8.40 0.08 15.25
C LYS A 26 6.87 0.25 15.16
N PHE A 27 6.23 -0.46 14.24
CA PHE A 27 4.81 -0.30 13.93
C PHE A 27 3.98 -1.57 14.17
N ALA A 28 4.44 -2.48 15.03
CA ALA A 28 3.79 -3.76 15.32
C ALA A 28 2.34 -3.59 15.83
N ASN A 29 2.09 -2.55 16.63
CA ASN A 29 0.79 -2.26 17.26
C ASN A 29 0.02 -1.12 16.57
N ALA A 30 0.53 -0.63 15.43
CA ALA A 30 -0.05 0.53 14.77
C ALA A 30 -1.09 0.10 13.72
N SER A 31 -2.13 0.93 13.57
CA SER A 31 -3.21 0.75 12.59
C SER A 31 -2.69 0.53 11.17
N LYS A 32 -3.56 -0.04 10.32
CA LYS A 32 -3.32 -0.19 8.88
C LYS A 32 -2.92 1.14 8.27
N LEU A 33 -1.89 1.12 7.41
CA LEU A 33 -1.38 2.32 6.77
C LEU A 33 -2.41 2.87 5.76
N SER A 34 -2.72 4.15 5.86
CA SER A 34 -3.53 4.88 4.88
C SER A 34 -2.74 6.09 4.38
N LEU A 35 -2.44 6.14 3.09
CA LEU A 35 -1.64 7.21 2.50
C LEU A 35 -2.39 7.85 1.32
N LYS A 36 -2.41 9.18 1.26
CA LYS A 36 -2.82 9.89 0.04
C LYS A 36 -1.66 9.89 -0.96
N LYS A 37 -1.81 9.21 -2.08
CA LYS A 37 -0.83 9.14 -3.16
C LYS A 37 -1.46 9.50 -4.50
N PHE A 38 -0.63 9.87 -5.46
CA PHE A 38 -1.09 10.22 -6.81
C PHE A 38 -1.45 8.95 -7.59
N SER A 39 -2.65 8.93 -8.17
CA SER A 39 -3.09 7.89 -9.09
C SER A 39 -2.84 8.35 -10.53
N LYS A 40 -2.20 7.50 -11.34
CA LYS A 40 -1.93 7.81 -12.75
C LYS A 40 -3.20 7.69 -13.60
N LYS A 41 -4.06 6.71 -13.30
CA LYS A 41 -5.35 6.53 -14.00
C LYS A 41 -6.29 7.71 -13.77
N LEU A 42 -6.47 8.13 -12.52
CA LEU A 42 -7.41 9.20 -12.17
C LEU A 42 -6.81 10.61 -12.25
N LYS A 43 -5.48 10.72 -12.44
CA LYS A 43 -4.72 11.98 -12.49
C LYS A 43 -4.94 12.89 -11.26
N LYS A 44 -5.23 12.30 -10.11
CA LYS A 44 -5.49 13.01 -8.83
C LYS A 44 -4.91 12.26 -7.64
N ARG A 45 -4.81 12.94 -6.49
CA ARG A 45 -4.39 12.30 -5.24
C ARG A 45 -5.57 11.57 -4.60
N VAL A 46 -5.42 10.27 -4.38
CA VAL A 46 -6.44 9.40 -3.80
C VAL A 46 -5.89 8.66 -2.58
N LEU A 47 -6.79 8.21 -1.70
CA LEU A 47 -6.42 7.49 -0.49
C LEU A 47 -6.15 6.02 -0.83
N PHE A 48 -4.95 5.54 -0.56
CA PHE A 48 -4.61 4.13 -0.65
C PHE A 48 -4.59 3.53 0.75
N THR A 49 -5.20 2.36 0.91
CA THR A 49 -5.31 1.63 2.18
C THR A 49 -4.56 0.31 2.12
N GLU A 50 -3.94 -0.07 3.23
CA GLU A 50 -3.17 -1.31 3.32
C GLU A 50 -4.04 -2.56 3.12
N THR A 51 -3.60 -3.42 2.21
CA THR A 51 -4.22 -4.71 1.88
C THR A 51 -3.29 -5.86 2.22
N LYS A 52 -3.86 -6.98 2.67
CA LYS A 52 -3.13 -8.24 2.89
C LYS A 52 -2.74 -8.92 1.57
N LYS A 53 -3.44 -8.60 0.47
CA LYS A 53 -3.21 -9.23 -0.84
C LYS A 53 -1.93 -8.69 -1.47
N ALA A 54 -0.90 -9.51 -1.54
CA ALA A 54 0.32 -9.17 -2.27
C ALA A 54 0.00 -8.93 -3.75
N TYR A 55 0.41 -7.78 -4.29
CA TYR A 55 0.30 -7.48 -5.70
C TYR A 55 1.31 -8.35 -6.45
N LYS A 56 0.80 -9.38 -7.12
CA LYS A 56 1.57 -10.18 -8.08
C LYS A 56 1.34 -9.54 -9.44
N LYS A 57 2.35 -8.88 -10.00
CA LYS A 57 2.32 -8.48 -11.40
C LYS A 57 2.32 -9.78 -12.21
N LYS A 58 1.18 -10.12 -12.82
CA LYS A 58 1.09 -11.19 -13.81
C LYS A 58 1.87 -10.79 -15.05
#